data_AF-A0A1I1FF74-F1
#
_entry.id   AF-A0A1I1FF74-F1
#
_cell.length_a   1.000
_cell.length_b   1.000
_cell.length_c   1.000
_cell.angle_alpha   90.00
_cell.angle_beta   90.00
_cell.angle_gamma   90.00
#
_symmetry.space_group_name_H-M   'P 1'
#
loop_
_entity.id
_entity.type
_entity.pdbx_description
1 polymer ?
#
loop_
_entity_poly.entity_id
_entity_poly.type
_entity_poly.pdbx_seq_one_letter_code
_entity_poly.pdbx_strand_id
1 'polypeptide(L)'
;MKLPDFTEFEPFVELRRAMGARKRGHFELFDPERHLTGRERSELDREGRYLPWTRLKHLADDTWGYKNTRLAVYLSEAEDYHLAQCEVTQTWEAGAYVWISTRRTGPLPLGPEQETRKQVCAHCLQLLGYKGFDLHRNRKIAYSKQLLKTFSRDEFFKVYKLYPVQGVGER
;
A
#
# COMPACT_ATOMS: atom_id res chain seq x y z
N MET A 1 -31.30 27.49 -20.07
CA MET A 1 -30.18 27.22 -19.12
C MET A 1 -28.94 26.97 -19.97
N LYS A 2 -27.82 27.70 -19.77
CA LYS A 2 -26.56 27.42 -20.48
C LYS A 2 -25.82 26.32 -19.71
N LEU A 3 -25.51 25.20 -20.37
CA LEU A 3 -24.68 24.16 -19.79
C LEU A 3 -23.24 24.67 -19.65
N PRO A 4 -22.52 24.30 -18.57
CA PRO A 4 -21.11 24.63 -18.44
C PRO A 4 -20.30 23.95 -19.55
N ASP A 5 -19.25 24.62 -20.02
CA ASP A 5 -18.27 24.00 -20.89
C ASP A 5 -17.45 23.00 -20.07
N PHE A 6 -17.76 21.71 -20.22
CA PHE A 6 -17.08 20.63 -19.51
C PHE A 6 -15.60 20.48 -19.87
N THR A 7 -15.12 21.16 -20.92
CA THR A 7 -13.70 21.17 -21.26
C THR A 7 -12.91 22.14 -20.38
N GLU A 8 -13.54 23.19 -19.87
CA GLU A 8 -12.96 24.23 -19.01
C GLU A 8 -13.52 24.23 -17.59
N PHE A 9 -14.46 23.33 -17.29
CA PHE A 9 -15.06 23.22 -15.97
C PHE A 9 -14.01 22.85 -14.92
N GLU A 10 -13.68 23.82 -14.04
CA GLU A 10 -12.57 23.70 -13.09
C GLU A 10 -12.59 22.40 -12.25
N PRO A 11 -13.75 21.92 -11.73
CA PRO A 11 -13.78 20.65 -10.99
C PRO A 11 -13.28 19.45 -11.81
N PHE A 12 -13.48 19.44 -13.12
CA PHE A 12 -12.97 18.37 -14.00
C PHE A 12 -11.50 18.56 -14.33
N VAL A 13 -11.03 19.81 -14.42
CA VAL A 13 -9.60 20.10 -14.57
C VAL A 13 -8.83 19.64 -13.33
N GLU A 14 -9.34 19.92 -12.13
CA GLU A 14 -8.78 19.47 -10.85
C GLU A 14 -8.77 17.95 -10.76
N LEU A 15 -9.90 17.29 -11.05
CA LEU A 15 -9.98 15.83 -11.05
C LEU A 15 -8.99 15.20 -12.03
N ARG A 16 -8.89 15.73 -13.26
CA ARG A 16 -7.94 15.26 -14.27
C ARG A 16 -6.49 15.39 -13.79
N ARG A 17 -6.15 16.52 -13.16
CA ARG A 17 -4.81 16.73 -12.56
C ARG A 17 -4.56 15.74 -11.43
N ALA A 18 -5.54 15.51 -10.56
CA ALA A 18 -5.44 14.55 -9.46
C ALA A 18 -5.25 13.10 -9.93
N MET A 19 -5.83 12.76 -11.08
CA MET A 19 -5.64 11.46 -11.76
C MET A 19 -4.31 11.35 -12.53
N GLY A 20 -3.50 12.42 -12.60
CA GLY A 20 -2.21 12.42 -13.29
C GLY A 20 -2.29 12.55 -14.82
N ALA A 21 -3.48 12.85 -15.37
CA ALA A 21 -3.66 12.98 -16.81
C ALA A 21 -3.19 14.35 -17.32
N ARG A 22 -2.01 14.39 -17.96
CA ARG A 22 -1.35 15.63 -18.41
C ARG A 22 -2.09 16.36 -19.53
N LYS A 23 -2.81 15.64 -20.41
CA LYS A 23 -3.56 16.22 -21.54
C LYS A 23 -5.00 15.71 -21.58
N ARG A 24 -5.89 16.44 -22.25
CA ARG A 24 -7.24 15.94 -22.58
C ARG A 24 -7.08 14.71 -23.49
N GLY A 25 -7.91 13.68 -23.28
CA GLY A 25 -7.80 12.42 -24.02
C GLY A 25 -6.64 11.50 -23.59
N HIS A 26 -5.87 11.87 -22.56
CA HIS A 26 -4.83 11.00 -22.01
C HIS A 26 -5.47 9.94 -21.11
N PHE A 27 -5.64 8.75 -21.64
CA PHE A 27 -6.10 7.57 -20.91
C PHE A 27 -5.05 6.49 -21.01
N GLU A 28 -4.78 5.81 -19.89
CA GLU A 28 -4.06 4.55 -19.92
C GLU A 28 -5.06 3.44 -20.18
N LEU A 29 -4.79 2.58 -21.17
CA LEU A 29 -5.61 1.41 -21.41
C LEU A 29 -5.49 0.47 -20.21
N PHE A 30 -6.59 -0.17 -19.85
CA PHE A 30 -6.59 -1.14 -18.77
C PHE A 30 -5.72 -2.35 -19.15
N ASP A 31 -4.58 -2.48 -18.49
CA ASP A 31 -3.74 -3.68 -18.52
C ASP A 31 -4.01 -4.54 -17.26
N PRO A 32 -4.58 -5.76 -17.40
CA PRO A 32 -4.88 -6.65 -16.27
C PRO A 32 -3.64 -7.12 -15.50
N GLU A 33 -2.45 -7.07 -16.09
CA GLU A 33 -1.18 -7.41 -15.41
C GLU A 33 -0.66 -6.26 -14.55
N ARG A 34 -1.12 -5.03 -14.83
CA ARG A 34 -0.68 -3.81 -14.13
C ARG A 34 -1.77 -3.19 -13.27
N HIS A 35 -3.03 -3.46 -13.54
CA HIS A 35 -4.16 -2.81 -12.90
C HIS A 35 -5.10 -3.82 -12.25
N LEU A 36 -5.49 -3.51 -11.01
CA LEU A 36 -6.52 -4.27 -10.32
C LEU A 36 -7.89 -4.06 -10.98
N THR A 37 -8.57 -5.16 -11.23
CA THR A 37 -10.01 -5.16 -11.54
C THR A 37 -10.84 -4.70 -10.34
N GLY A 38 -12.09 -4.29 -10.56
CA GLY A 38 -13.01 -3.90 -9.47
C GLY A 38 -13.23 -5.03 -8.45
N ARG A 39 -13.25 -6.29 -8.91
CA ARG A 39 -13.36 -7.48 -8.06
C ARG A 39 -12.11 -7.63 -7.18
N GLU A 40 -10.92 -7.58 -7.77
CA GLU A 40 -9.66 -7.69 -7.02
C GLU A 40 -9.49 -6.57 -5.99
N ARG A 41 -9.96 -5.35 -6.28
CA ARG A 41 -9.95 -4.25 -5.30
C ARG A 41 -10.83 -4.56 -4.10
N SER A 42 -12.04 -5.05 -4.35
CA SER A 42 -12.99 -5.42 -3.28
C SER A 42 -12.46 -6.59 -2.46
N GLU A 43 -11.86 -7.58 -3.12
CA GLU A 43 -11.23 -8.74 -2.49
C GLU A 43 -10.07 -8.31 -1.58
N LEU A 44 -9.12 -7.53 -2.07
CA LEU A 44 -7.98 -7.06 -1.28
C LEU A 44 -8.37 -6.22 -0.06
N ASP A 45 -9.46 -5.47 -0.15
CA ASP A 45 -9.96 -4.65 0.97
C ASP A 45 -10.72 -5.49 2.00
N ARG A 46 -11.59 -6.40 1.56
CA ARG A 46 -12.51 -7.13 2.44
C ARG A 46 -11.97 -8.47 2.91
N GLU A 47 -11.45 -9.28 2.00
CA GLU A 47 -11.12 -10.69 2.25
C GLU A 47 -9.59 -10.88 2.33
N GLY A 48 -8.84 -9.93 1.78
CA GLY A 48 -7.43 -10.13 1.51
C GLY A 48 -7.23 -11.18 0.42
N ARG A 49 -5.98 -11.40 0.04
CA ARG A 49 -5.64 -12.44 -0.94
C ARG A 49 -4.42 -13.22 -0.48
N TYR A 50 -4.49 -14.54 -0.60
CA TYR A 50 -3.39 -15.43 -0.29
C TYR A 50 -2.67 -15.86 -1.57
N LEU A 51 -1.39 -15.53 -1.69
CA LEU A 51 -0.62 -15.74 -2.91
C LEU A 51 0.89 -15.88 -2.62
N PRO A 52 1.68 -16.45 -3.55
CA PRO A 52 3.13 -16.56 -3.36
C PRO A 52 3.77 -15.16 -3.36
N TRP A 53 4.66 -14.89 -2.41
CA TRP A 53 5.26 -13.55 -2.24
C TRP A 53 6.05 -13.08 -3.47
N THR A 54 6.53 -14.02 -4.30
CA THR A 54 7.23 -13.75 -5.57
C THR A 54 6.38 -13.01 -6.61
N ARG A 55 5.05 -12.96 -6.45
CA ARG A 55 4.17 -12.12 -7.29
C ARG A 55 4.10 -10.67 -6.85
N LEU A 56 4.65 -10.34 -5.69
CA LEU A 56 4.72 -8.98 -5.20
C LEU A 56 5.88 -8.25 -5.86
N LYS A 57 5.69 -6.96 -6.08
CA LYS A 57 6.67 -6.05 -6.68
C LYS A 57 7.35 -5.24 -5.60
N HIS A 58 8.62 -4.94 -5.85
CA HIS A 58 9.34 -3.91 -5.14
C HIS A 58 9.06 -2.56 -5.79
N LEU A 59 8.51 -1.62 -5.04
CA LEU A 59 8.32 -0.26 -5.53
C LEU A 59 9.58 0.57 -5.29
N ALA A 60 9.72 1.69 -6.01
CA ALA A 60 10.91 2.53 -5.94
C ALA A 60 11.12 3.21 -4.57
N ASP A 61 10.09 3.24 -3.72
CA ASP A 61 10.11 3.75 -2.35
C ASP A 61 10.20 2.63 -1.30
N ASP A 62 10.70 1.47 -1.72
CA ASP A 62 10.85 0.23 -0.95
C ASP A 62 9.55 -0.43 -0.47
N THR A 63 8.39 0.16 -0.77
CA THR A 63 7.08 -0.40 -0.37
C THR A 63 6.70 -1.63 -1.19
N TRP A 64 5.87 -2.49 -0.60
CA TRP A 64 5.30 -3.64 -1.31
C TRP A 64 4.23 -3.20 -2.31
N GLY A 65 4.28 -3.76 -3.52
CA GLY A 65 3.30 -3.52 -4.56
C GLY A 65 2.70 -4.79 -5.16
N TYR A 66 1.46 -4.71 -5.64
CA TYR A 66 0.83 -5.70 -6.51
C TYR A 66 -0.07 -4.98 -7.49
N LYS A 67 0.10 -5.23 -8.81
CA LYS A 67 -0.64 -4.54 -9.87
C LYS A 67 -0.76 -3.02 -9.62
N ASN A 68 0.41 -2.36 -9.52
CA ASN A 68 0.57 -0.92 -9.27
C ASN A 68 -0.20 -0.37 -8.05
N THR A 69 -0.44 -1.23 -7.06
CA THR A 69 -1.16 -0.91 -5.82
C THR A 69 -0.27 -1.24 -4.63
N ARG A 70 -0.09 -0.31 -3.69
CA ARG A 70 0.61 -0.55 -2.43
C ARG A 70 -0.23 -1.44 -1.51
N LEU A 71 0.43 -2.27 -0.71
CA LEU A 71 -0.24 -3.28 0.11
C LEU A 71 0.35 -3.35 1.52
N ALA A 72 -0.43 -3.90 2.44
CA ALA A 72 0.10 -4.59 3.62
C ALA A 72 0.31 -6.07 3.28
N VAL A 73 1.41 -6.65 3.74
CA VAL A 73 1.80 -8.06 3.52
C VAL A 73 2.04 -8.73 4.87
N TYR A 74 1.52 -9.92 5.10
CA TYR A 74 1.62 -10.61 6.40
C TYR A 74 1.50 -12.11 6.27
N LEU A 75 2.10 -12.82 7.23
CA LEU A 75 1.90 -14.25 7.45
C LEU A 75 0.78 -14.46 8.47
N SER A 76 0.04 -15.57 8.39
CA SER A 76 -1.07 -15.85 9.33
C SER A 76 -0.57 -15.91 10.79
N GLU A 77 0.55 -16.57 11.01
CA GLU A 77 1.13 -16.84 12.34
C GLU A 77 1.97 -15.68 12.92
N ALA A 78 2.32 -14.67 12.10
CA ALA A 78 3.16 -13.56 12.55
C ALA A 78 2.35 -12.51 13.32
N GLU A 79 2.93 -11.84 14.33
CA GLU A 79 2.22 -10.79 15.07
C GLU A 79 2.19 -9.45 14.33
N ASP A 80 2.99 -9.31 13.27
CA ASP A 80 3.15 -8.09 12.51
C ASP A 80 2.75 -8.21 11.04
N TYR A 81 2.59 -7.05 10.42
CA TYR A 81 2.45 -6.90 8.97
C TYR A 81 3.49 -5.91 8.45
N HIS A 82 3.85 -6.11 7.20
CA HIS A 82 4.91 -5.39 6.51
C HIS A 82 4.33 -4.50 5.43
N LEU A 83 4.90 -3.30 5.31
CA LEU A 83 4.55 -2.31 4.28
C LEU A 83 5.69 -2.14 3.25
N ALA A 84 6.87 -2.64 3.57
CA ALA A 84 8.09 -2.53 2.77
C ALA A 84 8.92 -3.81 2.82
N GLN A 85 9.88 -3.93 1.90
CA GLN A 85 10.83 -5.05 1.81
C GLN A 85 11.95 -4.95 2.86
N CYS A 86 11.57 -4.91 4.14
CA CYS A 86 12.51 -4.82 5.25
C CYS A 86 13.29 -6.13 5.47
N GLU A 87 14.34 -6.07 6.29
CA GLU A 87 15.22 -7.20 6.59
C GLU A 87 14.47 -8.47 7.04
N VAL A 88 13.38 -8.34 7.79
CA VAL A 88 12.54 -9.49 8.19
C VAL A 88 11.97 -10.21 6.97
N THR A 89 11.40 -9.46 6.02
CA THR A 89 10.79 -10.07 4.83
C THR A 89 11.82 -10.66 3.86
N GLN A 90 13.08 -10.22 3.92
CA GLN A 90 14.17 -10.78 3.12
C GLN A 90 14.58 -12.18 3.60
N THR A 91 14.23 -12.54 4.83
CA THR A 91 14.48 -13.89 5.38
C THR A 91 13.37 -14.89 5.04
N TRP A 92 12.28 -14.45 4.42
CA TRP A 92 11.19 -15.34 4.04
C TRP A 92 11.63 -16.32 2.95
N GLU A 93 11.20 -17.57 3.08
CA GLU A 93 11.53 -18.62 2.13
C GLU A 93 11.00 -18.28 0.72
N ALA A 94 11.76 -18.65 -0.32
CA ALA A 94 11.39 -18.38 -1.71
C ALA A 94 10.01 -18.93 -2.11
N GLY A 95 9.54 -20.00 -1.44
CA GLY A 95 8.22 -20.61 -1.66
C GLY A 95 7.12 -20.10 -0.74
N ALA A 96 7.37 -19.09 0.10
CA ALA A 96 6.39 -18.63 1.09
C ALA A 96 5.13 -18.05 0.43
N TYR A 97 3.98 -18.40 0.99
CA TYR A 97 2.72 -17.75 0.64
C TYR A 97 2.36 -16.74 1.72
N VAL A 98 1.90 -15.58 1.28
CA VAL A 98 1.60 -14.44 2.13
C VAL A 98 0.19 -13.97 1.88
N TRP A 99 -0.40 -13.38 2.92
CA TRP A 99 -1.62 -12.61 2.81
C TRP A 99 -1.29 -11.18 2.42
N ILE A 100 -2.08 -10.63 1.51
CA ILE A 100 -2.01 -9.22 1.12
C ILE A 100 -3.36 -8.54 1.28
N SER A 101 -3.33 -7.25 1.65
CA SER A 101 -4.53 -6.45 1.80
C SER A 101 -4.27 -4.96 1.53
N THR A 102 -5.30 -4.29 1.01
CA THR A 102 -5.34 -2.81 0.88
C THR A 102 -6.14 -2.16 2.00
N ARG A 103 -6.67 -2.94 2.94
CA ARG A 103 -7.55 -2.44 4.00
C ARG A 103 -6.83 -1.38 4.84
N ARG A 104 -7.48 -0.23 5.00
CA ARG A 104 -6.88 0.96 5.64
C ARG A 104 -7.11 1.01 7.16
N THR A 105 -8.11 0.31 7.68
CA THR A 105 -8.52 0.37 9.09
C THR A 105 -8.93 -1.01 9.61
N GLY A 106 -8.98 -1.14 10.95
CA GLY A 106 -9.51 -2.33 11.63
C GLY A 106 -8.62 -3.58 11.58
N PRO A 107 -9.25 -4.78 11.55
CA PRO A 107 -8.72 -6.07 11.15
C PRO A 107 -7.68 -6.06 10.02
N LEU A 108 -6.78 -7.04 9.92
CA LEU A 108 -6.32 -7.53 8.62
C LEU A 108 -7.05 -8.83 8.29
N PRO A 109 -7.56 -9.00 7.05
CA PRO A 109 -8.37 -10.18 6.72
C PRO A 109 -7.52 -11.42 6.46
N LEU A 110 -8.06 -12.60 6.73
CA LEU A 110 -7.49 -13.92 6.46
C LEU A 110 -8.51 -14.76 5.69
N GLY A 111 -9.03 -14.19 4.61
CA GLY A 111 -10.17 -14.71 3.88
C GLY A 111 -11.49 -14.03 4.28
N PRO A 112 -12.64 -14.54 3.81
CA PRO A 112 -13.92 -13.86 3.92
C PRO A 112 -14.51 -13.81 5.33
N GLU A 113 -14.14 -14.75 6.20
CA GLU A 113 -14.77 -14.90 7.53
C GLU A 113 -13.80 -14.70 8.70
N GLN A 114 -12.52 -14.51 8.42
CA GLN A 114 -11.48 -14.46 9.45
C GLN A 114 -10.69 -13.17 9.36
N GLU A 115 -10.37 -12.61 10.52
CA GLU A 115 -9.55 -11.41 10.63
C GLU A 115 -8.60 -11.52 11.82
N THR A 116 -7.50 -10.79 11.74
CA THR A 116 -6.42 -10.81 12.72
C THR A 116 -5.91 -9.40 13.00
N ARG A 117 -5.65 -9.10 14.27
CA ARG A 117 -5.05 -7.83 14.68
C ARG A 117 -3.55 -8.00 14.69
N LYS A 118 -2.87 -7.31 13.78
CA LYS A 118 -1.40 -7.30 13.69
C LYS A 118 -0.89 -5.88 13.85
N GLN A 119 0.33 -5.76 14.37
CA GLN A 119 1.02 -4.48 14.48
C GLN A 119 1.88 -4.22 13.24
N VAL A 120 2.22 -2.97 12.97
CA VAL A 120 3.14 -2.69 11.86
C VAL A 120 4.56 -3.13 12.25
N CYS A 121 5.27 -3.73 11.30
CA CYS A 121 6.66 -4.10 11.50
C CYS A 121 7.54 -2.86 11.69
N ALA A 122 8.31 -2.84 12.79
CA ALA A 122 9.19 -1.72 13.11
C ALA A 122 10.31 -1.54 12.08
N HIS A 123 10.82 -2.63 11.50
CA HIS A 123 11.85 -2.58 10.47
C HIS A 123 11.35 -1.93 9.17
N CYS A 124 10.05 -2.08 8.85
CA CYS A 124 9.44 -1.32 7.75
C CYS A 124 9.44 0.18 8.03
N LEU A 125 9.06 0.61 9.24
CA LEU A 125 9.05 2.03 9.58
C LEU A 125 10.46 2.64 9.60
N GLN A 126 11.44 1.86 10.06
CA GLN A 126 12.86 2.24 10.06
C GLN A 126 13.37 2.43 8.63
N LEU A 127 13.14 1.45 7.76
CA LEU A 127 13.55 1.49 6.35
C LEU A 127 12.95 2.71 5.64
N LEU A 128 11.66 2.96 5.84
CA LEU A 128 10.94 4.07 5.22
C LEU A 128 11.20 5.42 5.89
N GLY A 129 11.96 5.48 6.98
CA GLY A 129 12.14 6.69 7.80
C GLY A 129 10.81 7.34 8.23
N TYR A 130 9.76 6.54 8.41
CA TYR A 130 8.39 7.03 8.49
C TYR A 130 8.20 7.96 9.69
N LYS A 131 7.82 9.22 9.44
CA LYS A 131 7.69 10.27 10.48
C LYS A 131 8.94 10.38 11.38
N GLY A 132 10.12 10.11 10.82
CA GLY A 132 11.39 10.18 11.54
C GLY A 132 11.59 9.06 12.56
N PHE A 133 10.89 7.93 12.39
CA PHE A 133 11.05 6.69 13.16
C PHE A 133 12.50 6.23 13.16
N ASP A 134 13.02 5.93 14.34
CA ASP A 134 14.40 5.49 14.54
C ASP A 134 14.48 4.71 15.87
N LEU A 135 14.82 3.41 15.80
CA LEU A 135 15.01 2.56 16.99
C LEU A 135 16.43 2.56 17.54
N HIS A 136 17.41 3.05 16.78
CA HIS A 136 18.82 3.02 17.18
C HIS A 136 19.23 4.29 17.93
N ARG A 137 18.56 5.41 17.67
CA ARG A 137 18.83 6.68 18.38
C ARG A 137 18.11 6.72 19.72
N ASN A 138 18.86 6.54 20.82
CA ASN A 138 18.36 6.60 22.21
C ASN A 138 17.38 7.74 22.49
N ARG A 139 17.67 8.96 22.01
CA ARG A 139 16.80 10.14 22.18
C ARG A 139 15.40 10.02 21.54
N LYS A 140 15.23 9.11 20.58
CA LYS A 140 13.98 8.91 19.82
C LYS A 140 13.23 7.63 20.18
N ILE A 141 13.79 6.76 21.02
CA ILE A 141 13.19 5.45 21.33
C ILE A 141 11.76 5.59 21.89
N ALA A 142 11.54 6.53 22.82
CA ALA A 142 10.21 6.77 23.40
C ALA A 142 9.19 7.20 22.32
N TYR A 143 9.60 8.11 21.43
CA TYR A 143 8.79 8.55 20.30
C TYR A 143 8.47 7.39 19.34
N SER A 144 9.49 6.62 18.95
CA SER A 144 9.33 5.47 18.04
C SER A 144 8.41 4.39 18.63
N LYS A 145 8.54 4.08 19.93
CA LYS A 145 7.62 3.16 20.63
C LYS A 145 6.18 3.67 20.64
N GLN A 146 5.99 4.98 20.84
CA GLN A 146 4.66 5.58 20.78
C GLN A 146 4.09 5.56 19.36
N LEU A 147 4.92 5.82 18.35
CA LEU A 147 4.52 5.77 16.95
C LEU A 147 4.09 4.36 16.52
N LEU A 148 4.75 3.29 16.99
CA LEU A 148 4.30 1.91 16.73
C LEU A 148 2.91 1.65 17.31
N LYS A 149 2.67 2.07 18.55
CA LYS A 149 1.38 1.87 19.23
C LYS A 149 0.24 2.65 18.59
N THR A 150 0.55 3.81 18.02
CA THR A 150 -0.43 4.72 17.42
C THR A 150 -0.43 4.68 15.89
N PHE A 151 0.28 3.70 15.31
CA PHE A 151 0.38 3.59 13.87
C PHE A 151 -1.01 3.37 13.24
N SER A 152 -1.27 4.09 12.15
CA SER A 152 -2.49 3.97 11.38
C SER A 152 -2.14 3.71 9.92
N ARG A 153 -2.67 2.62 9.36
CA ARG A 153 -2.59 2.31 7.93
C ARG A 153 -3.27 3.41 7.11
N ASP A 154 -4.37 3.97 7.59
CA ASP A 154 -5.05 5.06 6.91
C ASP A 154 -4.16 6.31 6.74
N GLU A 155 -3.45 6.69 7.81
CA GLU A 155 -2.49 7.80 7.78
C GLU A 155 -1.30 7.50 6.89
N PHE A 156 -0.78 6.26 6.97
CA PHE A 156 0.30 5.82 6.12
C PHE A 156 -0.06 5.96 4.63
N PHE A 157 -1.24 5.48 4.22
CA PHE A 157 -1.67 5.53 2.82
C PHE A 157 -2.13 6.92 2.34
N LYS A 158 -2.17 7.94 3.22
CA LYS A 158 -2.27 9.35 2.81
C LYS A 158 -0.92 9.90 2.35
N VAL A 159 0.17 9.47 3.01
CA VAL A 159 1.55 9.83 2.63
C VAL A 159 2.01 9.00 1.43
N TYR A 160 1.85 7.68 1.52
CA TYR A 160 2.18 6.72 0.48
C TYR A 160 0.91 6.35 -0.29
N LYS A 161 0.62 7.08 -1.37
CA LYS A 161 -0.62 6.89 -2.15
C LYS A 161 -0.81 5.41 -2.51
N LEU A 162 -1.94 4.85 -2.10
CA LEU A 162 -2.25 3.43 -2.30
C LEU A 162 -2.29 3.04 -3.80
N TYR A 163 -2.91 3.88 -4.63
CA TYR A 163 -3.05 3.72 -6.07
C TYR A 163 -3.40 5.07 -6.74
N PRO A 164 -3.05 5.30 -8.03
CA PRO A 164 -2.08 4.55 -8.81
C PRO A 164 -0.65 4.88 -8.37
N VAL A 165 0.22 3.87 -8.32
CA VAL A 165 1.63 4.10 -8.10
C VAL A 165 2.30 4.42 -9.44
N GLN A 166 2.88 5.62 -9.56
CA GLN A 166 3.76 5.98 -10.67
C GLN A 166 5.20 5.64 -10.28
N GLY A 167 5.94 4.96 -11.15
CA GLY A 167 7.33 4.54 -10.91
C GLY A 167 7.43 3.11 -10.39
N VAL A 168 7.45 2.15 -11.32
CA VAL A 168 8.07 0.85 -11.02
C VAL A 168 9.56 1.10 -11.04
N GLY A 169 10.27 0.80 -9.95
CA GLY A 169 11.73 0.80 -9.98
C GLY A 169 12.17 -0.29 -10.95
N GLU A 170 12.68 0.09 -12.12
CA GLU A 170 13.41 -0.83 -12.96
C GLU A 170 14.65 -1.27 -12.16
N ARG A 171 14.66 -2.53 -11.72
CA ARG A 171 15.87 -3.22 -11.28
C ARG A 171 16.34 -4.08 -12.44
#